data_AF-A0A3B9C258-F1
#
_entry.id   AF-A0A3B9C258-F1
#
_cell.length_a   1.000
_cell.length_b   1.000
_cell.length_c   1.000
_cell.angle_alpha   90.00
_cell.angle_beta   90.00
_cell.angle_gamma   90.00
#
_symmetry.space_group_name_H-M   'P 1'
#
loop_
_entity.id
_entity.type
_entity.pdbx_description
1 polymer ?
#
loop_
_entity_poly.entity_id
_entity_poly.type
_entity_poly.pdbx_seq_one_letter_code
_entity_poly.pdbx_strand_id
1 'polypeptide(L)'
;IPIKSEDISKRLFWVTQIFHSYQLSTSTKGAFINDPSLGKQIPYVPRYQTRGSFGLNHTHWSVLYQFSYTGYRFVTTDESQYLIPYSISSISALYRLNFSGWHIHLNARANNLFNRQYEGIVGR
;
A
#
# COMPACT_ATOMS: atom_id res chain seq x y z
N ILE A 1 7.50 9.50 46.76
CA ILE A 1 7.44 8.04 46.51
C ILE A 1 8.07 7.82 45.13
N PRO A 2 9.25 7.22 45.01
CA PRO A 2 9.81 6.97 43.69
C PRO A 2 8.95 5.90 43.02
N ILE A 3 8.37 6.25 41.87
CA ILE A 3 7.70 5.31 40.99
C ILE A 3 8.79 4.35 40.55
N LYS A 4 8.78 3.14 41.12
CA LYS A 4 9.63 2.04 40.68
C LYS A 4 9.49 1.95 39.17
N SER A 5 10.62 1.99 38.46
CA SER A 5 10.69 1.61 37.04
C SER A 5 10.44 0.10 36.97
N GLU A 6 9.19 -0.29 37.20
CA GLU A 6 8.71 -1.64 37.01
C GLU A 6 8.91 -1.98 35.55
N ASP A 7 9.94 -2.79 35.32
CA ASP A 7 10.02 -3.81 34.29
C ASP A 7 9.29 -3.39 33.01
N ILE A 8 9.94 -2.51 32.24
CA ILE A 8 9.63 -2.31 30.81
C ILE A 8 9.99 -3.65 30.13
N SER A 9 9.11 -4.64 30.30
CA SER A 9 9.24 -5.93 29.66
C SER A 9 9.45 -5.64 28.18
N LYS A 10 10.50 -6.24 27.62
CA LYS A 10 10.84 -6.20 26.20
C LYS A 10 9.70 -6.83 25.40
N ARG A 11 8.60 -6.08 25.25
CA ARG A 11 7.35 -6.61 24.74
C ARG A 11 7.42 -6.54 23.23
N LEU A 12 7.82 -7.65 22.65
CA LEU A 12 7.66 -7.88 21.23
C LEU A 12 6.15 -7.97 20.95
N PHE A 13 5.66 -7.15 20.04
CA PHE A 13 4.29 -7.26 19.54
C PHE A 13 4.27 -7.11 18.03
N TRP A 14 3.24 -7.66 17.42
CA TRP A 14 3.03 -7.59 15.99
C TRP A 14 1.69 -6.91 15.70
N VAL A 15 1.62 -6.23 14.58
CA VAL A 15 0.40 -5.56 14.09
C VAL A 15 0.23 -5.94 12.64
N THR A 16 -0.99 -6.31 12.27
CA THR A 16 -1.35 -6.59 10.88
C THR A 16 -2.51 -5.70 10.48
N GLN A 17 -2.50 -5.21 9.24
CA GLN A 17 -3.64 -4.53 8.65
C GLN A 17 -3.80 -4.99 7.21
N ILE A 18 -5.04 -5.31 6.83
CA ILE A 18 -5.37 -5.72 5.48
C ILE A 18 -6.58 -4.90 5.04
N PHE A 19 -6.47 -4.27 3.89
CA PHE A 19 -7.53 -3.53 3.23
C PHE A 19 -7.72 -4.11 1.84
N HIS A 20 -8.95 -4.46 1.51
CA HIS A 20 -9.32 -4.91 0.17
C HIS A 20 -10.47 -4.04 -0.34
N SER A 21 -10.41 -3.61 -1.58
CA SER A 21 -11.49 -2.86 -2.23
C SER A 21 -11.85 -3.48 -3.57
N TYR A 22 -13.15 -3.54 -3.82
CA TYR A 22 -13.74 -3.87 -5.11
C TYR A 22 -14.50 -2.65 -5.62
N GLN A 23 -14.26 -2.26 -6.87
CA GLN A 23 -14.94 -1.13 -7.49
C GLN A 23 -15.39 -1.49 -8.90
N LEU A 24 -16.70 -1.48 -9.11
CA LEU A 24 -17.34 -1.56 -10.41
C LEU A 24 -17.99 -0.20 -10.69
N SER A 25 -17.51 0.50 -11.72
CA SER A 25 -18.02 1.81 -12.09
C SER A 25 -18.20 1.81 -13.58
N THR A 26 -19.45 1.84 -14.04
CA THR A 26 -19.80 1.68 -15.46
C THR A 26 -20.43 2.94 -16.03
N SER A 27 -20.19 3.21 -17.32
CA SER A 27 -20.87 4.31 -18.02
C SER A 27 -22.36 4.00 -18.19
N THR A 28 -23.23 4.88 -17.67
CA THR A 28 -24.69 4.71 -17.72
C THR A 28 -25.35 5.49 -18.86
N LYS A 29 -24.62 6.43 -19.48
CA LYS A 29 -25.11 7.23 -20.60
C LYS A 29 -23.99 7.47 -21.60
N GLY A 30 -24.24 7.15 -22.86
CA GLY A 30 -23.35 7.46 -23.97
C GLY A 30 -23.45 8.92 -24.40
N ALA A 31 -22.36 9.44 -24.97
CA ALA A 31 -22.32 10.78 -25.55
C ALA A 31 -23.01 10.85 -26.92
N PHE A 32 -23.13 9.71 -27.62
CA PHE A 32 -23.73 9.61 -28.95
C PHE A 32 -24.45 8.26 -29.15
N ILE A 33 -25.17 8.13 -30.27
CA ILE A 33 -25.87 6.89 -30.65
C ILE A 33 -24.84 5.79 -30.91
N ASN A 34 -25.03 4.60 -30.31
CA ASN A 34 -24.09 3.47 -30.36
C ASN A 34 -22.71 3.74 -29.73
N ASP A 35 -22.67 4.55 -28.66
CA ASP A 35 -21.45 4.78 -27.91
C ASP A 35 -20.88 3.46 -27.34
N PRO A 36 -19.66 3.04 -27.74
CA PRO A 36 -19.06 1.77 -27.31
C PRO A 36 -18.71 1.74 -25.81
N SER A 37 -18.74 2.90 -25.12
CA SER A 37 -18.52 2.99 -23.69
C SER A 37 -19.74 2.60 -22.86
N LEU A 38 -20.94 2.50 -23.45
CA LEU A 38 -22.16 2.25 -22.70
C LEU A 38 -22.10 0.89 -21.98
N GLY A 39 -22.29 0.89 -20.66
CA GLY A 39 -22.18 -0.30 -19.81
C GLY A 39 -20.74 -0.76 -19.52
N LYS A 40 -19.72 -0.06 -20.03
CA LYS A 40 -18.30 -0.39 -19.83
C LYS A 40 -17.73 0.25 -18.59
N GLN A 41 -16.69 -0.39 -18.02
CA GLN A 41 -15.97 0.13 -16.86
C GLN A 41 -15.29 1.47 -17.19
N ILE A 42 -15.36 2.43 -16.26
CA ILE A 42 -14.64 3.70 -16.36
C ILE A 42 -13.13 3.42 -16.38
N PRO A 43 -12.39 3.95 -17.37
CA PRO A 43 -10.95 3.75 -17.48
C PRO A 43 -10.17 4.17 -16.22
N TYR A 44 -8.96 3.61 -16.06
CA TYR A 44 -7.98 3.92 -15.02
C TYR A 44 -8.37 3.51 -13.59
N VAL A 45 -9.60 3.08 -13.36
CA VAL A 45 -10.08 2.57 -12.07
C VAL A 45 -9.80 1.06 -11.98
N PRO A 46 -8.94 0.60 -11.05
CA PRO A 46 -8.72 -0.82 -10.86
C PRO A 46 -9.94 -1.46 -10.21
N ARG A 47 -10.39 -2.59 -10.75
CA ARG A 47 -11.54 -3.31 -10.18
C ARG A 47 -11.25 -3.89 -8.80
N TYR A 48 -9.99 -4.25 -8.54
CA TYR A 48 -9.55 -4.78 -7.26
C TYR A 48 -8.30 -4.03 -6.80
N GLN A 49 -8.26 -3.64 -5.53
CA GLN A 49 -7.04 -3.21 -4.88
C GLN A 49 -6.91 -3.91 -3.53
N THR A 50 -5.68 -4.32 -3.19
CA THR A 50 -5.38 -4.85 -1.86
C THR A 50 -4.19 -4.11 -1.30
N ARG A 51 -4.23 -3.77 -0.02
CA ARG A 51 -3.10 -3.23 0.72
C ARG A 51 -2.97 -4.03 2.00
N GLY A 52 -1.75 -4.46 2.29
CA GLY A 52 -1.41 -5.18 3.51
C GLY A 52 -0.25 -4.48 4.21
N SER A 53 -0.25 -4.50 5.53
CA SER A 53 0.89 -4.12 6.34
C SER A 53 1.10 -5.14 7.45
N PHE A 54 2.36 -5.44 7.71
CA PHE A 54 2.78 -6.28 8.83
C PHE A 54 3.92 -5.59 9.56
N GLY A 55 3.66 -5.22 10.81
CA GLY A 55 4.61 -4.55 11.68
C GLY A 55 5.05 -5.46 12.81
N LEU A 56 6.36 -5.55 13.04
CA LEU A 56 6.98 -6.11 14.23
C LEU A 56 7.57 -4.97 15.05
N ASN A 57 7.19 -4.88 16.32
CA ASN A 57 7.60 -3.80 17.20
C ASN A 57 8.21 -4.35 18.48
N HIS A 58 9.35 -3.80 18.83
CA HIS A 58 10.08 -4.05 20.06
C HIS A 58 10.47 -2.70 20.67
N THR A 59 10.88 -2.65 21.94
CA THR A 59 11.22 -1.40 22.63
C THR A 59 12.25 -0.56 21.85
N HIS A 60 13.30 -1.20 21.32
CA HIS A 60 14.38 -0.52 20.61
C HIS A 60 14.29 -0.54 19.09
N TRP A 61 13.40 -1.33 18.50
CA TRP A 61 13.35 -1.46 17.05
C TRP A 61 11.94 -1.75 16.56
N SER A 62 11.67 -1.34 15.33
CA SER A 62 10.42 -1.65 14.63
C SER A 62 10.75 -2.01 13.19
N VAL A 63 10.12 -3.05 12.67
CA VAL A 63 10.16 -3.41 11.26
C VAL A 63 8.74 -3.37 10.72
N LEU A 64 8.55 -2.74 9.58
CA LEU A 64 7.27 -2.65 8.89
C LEU A 64 7.45 -3.14 7.46
N TYR A 65 6.71 -4.18 7.12
CA TYR A 65 6.52 -4.64 5.75
C TYR A 65 5.18 -4.11 5.23
N GLN A 66 5.19 -3.55 4.03
CA GLN A 66 4.01 -3.04 3.34
C GLN A 66 3.89 -3.72 1.98
N PHE A 67 2.68 -4.13 1.65
CA PHE A 67 2.32 -4.78 0.40
C PHE A 67 1.17 -4.01 -0.23
N SER A 68 1.21 -3.80 -1.53
CA SER A 68 0.09 -3.30 -2.32
C SER A 68 -0.07 -4.13 -3.58
N TYR A 69 -1.31 -4.42 -3.93
CA TYR A 69 -1.71 -5.06 -5.17
C TYR A 69 -2.72 -4.17 -5.88
N THR A 70 -2.45 -3.89 -7.15
CA THR A 70 -3.33 -3.16 -8.05
C THR A 70 -3.79 -4.12 -9.13
N GLY A 71 -5.10 -4.34 -9.22
CA GLY A 71 -5.71 -5.16 -10.25
C GLY A 71 -5.60 -4.55 -11.66
N TYR A 72 -6.12 -5.27 -12.65
CA TYR A 72 -6.18 -4.78 -14.02
C TYR A 72 -7.00 -3.49 -14.13
N ARG A 73 -6.62 -2.66 -15.10
CA ARG A 73 -7.23 -1.35 -15.36
C ARG A 73 -7.39 -1.16 -16.85
N PHE A 74 -8.59 -0.86 -17.32
CA PHE A 74 -8.77 -0.45 -18.71
C PHE A 74 -8.18 0.93 -18.93
N VAL A 75 -7.56 1.15 -20.09
CA VAL A 75 -7.04 2.47 -20.49
C VAL A 75 -7.93 3.14 -21.54
N THR A 76 -8.76 2.35 -22.23
CA THR A 76 -9.76 2.82 -23.20
C THR A 76 -11.18 2.67 -22.65
N THR A 77 -12.09 3.53 -23.11
CA THR A 77 -13.51 3.55 -22.69
C THR A 77 -14.32 2.38 -23.23
N ASP A 78 -13.84 1.71 -24.28
CA ASP A 78 -14.45 0.54 -24.92
C ASP A 78 -13.93 -0.80 -24.36
N GLU A 79 -13.04 -0.76 -23.34
CA GLU A 79 -12.36 -1.91 -22.74
C GLU A 79 -11.40 -2.68 -23.68
N SER A 80 -11.05 -2.14 -24.85
CA SER A 80 -10.16 -2.81 -25.81
C SER A 80 -8.71 -2.94 -25.34
N GLN A 81 -8.25 -2.05 -24.44
CA GLN A 81 -6.90 -2.07 -23.90
C GLN A 81 -6.89 -2.00 -22.37
N TYR A 82 -5.97 -2.75 -21.75
CA TYR A 82 -5.82 -2.80 -20.29
C TYR A 82 -4.37 -2.91 -19.85
N LEU A 83 -4.08 -2.40 -18.65
CA LEU A 83 -2.83 -2.60 -17.94
C LEU A 83 -2.89 -3.88 -17.12
N ILE A 84 -1.81 -4.66 -17.18
CA ILE A 84 -1.66 -5.87 -16.37
C ILE A 84 -1.57 -5.52 -14.87
N PRO A 85 -2.13 -6.37 -13.99
CA PRO A 85 -2.05 -6.18 -12.55
C PRO A 85 -0.60 -6.29 -12.08
N TYR A 86 -0.29 -5.60 -10.99
CA TYR A 86 1.03 -5.64 -10.36
C TYR A 86 0.92 -5.55 -8.84
N SER A 87 1.98 -5.99 -8.17
CA SER A 87 2.13 -5.86 -6.73
C SER A 87 3.45 -5.21 -6.38
N ILE A 88 3.43 -4.27 -5.44
CA ILE A 88 4.63 -3.61 -4.90
C ILE A 88 4.77 -3.99 -3.44
N SER A 89 6.03 -4.18 -3.03
CA SER A 89 6.38 -4.42 -1.63
C SER A 89 7.41 -3.40 -1.19
N SER A 90 7.30 -2.96 0.04
CA SER A 90 8.27 -2.07 0.69
C SER A 90 8.54 -2.57 2.08
N ILE A 91 9.76 -2.37 2.56
CA ILE A 91 10.15 -2.69 3.93
C ILE A 91 10.85 -1.49 4.55
N SER A 92 10.57 -1.23 5.81
CA SER A 92 11.29 -0.23 6.61
C SER A 92 11.66 -0.78 7.97
N ALA A 93 12.85 -0.42 8.43
CA ALA A 93 13.34 -0.70 9.77
C ALA A 93 13.63 0.62 10.48
N LEU A 94 13.29 0.67 11.77
CA LEU A 94 13.54 1.78 12.66
C LEU A 94 14.27 1.25 13.88
N TYR A 95 15.35 1.89 14.28
CA TYR A 95 16.09 1.61 15.50
C TYR A 95 16.11 2.86 16.40
N ARG A 96 15.84 2.68 17.69
CA ARG A 96 15.72 3.72 18.71
C ARG A 96 16.87 3.61 19.70
N LEU A 97 17.75 4.60 19.67
CA LEU A 97 18.90 4.74 20.57
C LEU A 97 18.58 5.80 21.63
N ASN A 98 18.64 5.41 22.89
CA ASN A 98 18.54 6.33 24.02
C ASN A 98 19.88 6.32 24.74
N PHE A 99 20.61 7.43 24.74
CA PHE A 99 21.90 7.55 25.44
C PHE A 99 22.09 8.97 26.00
N SER A 100 22.40 9.06 27.30
CA SER A 100 22.81 10.31 27.96
C SER A 100 21.91 11.53 27.68
N GLY A 101 20.58 11.35 27.71
CA GLY A 101 19.59 12.40 27.45
C GLY A 101 19.20 12.57 25.98
N TRP A 102 19.94 11.96 25.05
CA TRP A 102 19.64 11.99 23.61
C TRP A 102 18.74 10.83 23.20
N HIS A 103 17.78 11.13 22.33
CA HIS A 103 16.85 10.17 21.75
C HIS A 103 17.03 10.21 20.23
N ILE A 104 17.65 9.19 19.66
CA ILE A 104 18.04 9.13 18.25
C ILE A 104 17.26 8.01 17.56
N HIS A 105 16.68 8.32 16.40
CA HIS A 105 15.93 7.40 15.57
C HIS A 105 16.64 7.17 14.24
N LEU A 106 17.07 5.94 13.98
CA LEU A 106 17.68 5.54 12.71
C LEU A 106 16.64 4.81 11.87
N ASN A 107 16.26 5.36 10.72
CA ASN A 107 15.30 4.76 9.81
C ASN A 107 15.98 4.35 8.50
N ALA A 108 15.74 3.12 8.06
CA ALA A 108 16.12 2.63 6.75
C ALA A 108 14.88 2.09 6.05
N ARG A 109 14.72 2.42 4.76
CA ARG A 109 13.56 2.01 3.96
C ARG A 109 13.98 1.61 2.56
N ALA A 110 13.50 0.45 2.12
CA ALA A 110 13.59 0.01 0.74
C ALA A 110 12.18 -0.07 0.15
N ASN A 111 11.94 0.74 -0.89
CA ASN A 111 10.69 0.70 -1.66
C ASN A 111 10.89 -0.16 -2.90
N ASN A 112 9.81 -0.78 -3.38
CA ASN A 112 9.86 -1.70 -4.51
C ASN A 112 10.92 -2.78 -4.31
N LEU A 113 10.81 -3.51 -3.18
CA LEU A 113 11.79 -4.47 -2.68
C LEU A 113 12.20 -5.52 -3.73
N PHE A 114 11.28 -5.87 -4.63
CA PHE A 114 11.50 -6.86 -5.69
C PHE A 114 11.81 -6.24 -7.06
N ASN A 115 12.12 -4.94 -7.10
CA ASN A 115 12.43 -4.18 -8.30
C ASN A 115 11.43 -4.44 -9.44
N ARG A 116 10.13 -4.44 -9.13
CA ARG A 116 9.08 -4.68 -10.12
C ARG A 116 9.02 -3.51 -11.07
N GLN A 117 9.10 -3.79 -12.36
CA GLN A 117 8.73 -2.86 -13.42
C GLN A 117 7.21 -2.89 -13.57
N TYR A 118 6.58 -1.72 -13.51
CA TYR A 118 5.13 -1.58 -13.64
C TYR A 118 4.79 -0.30 -14.37
N GLU A 119 3.64 -0.30 -15.02
CA GLU A 119 3.14 0.86 -15.74
C GLU A 119 2.27 1.71 -14.81
N GLY A 120 2.80 2.89 -14.49
CA GLY A 120 2.04 3.96 -13.85
C GLY A 120 1.15 4.65 -14.88
N ILE A 121 -0.04 5.07 -14.45
CA ILE A 121 -0.85 6.00 -15.25
C ILE A 121 -0.33 7.39 -14.91
N VAL A 122 0.32 8.05 -15.86
CA VAL A 122 0.68 9.47 -15.72
C VAL A 122 -0.56 10.27 -16.04
N GLY A 123 -1.18 10.89 -15.03
CA GLY A 123 -2.23 11.89 -15.26
C GLY A 123 -1.62 13.11 -15.95
N ARG A 124 -2.28 13.60 -17.01
CA ARG A 124 -2.05 14.94 -17.56
C ARG A 124 -3.07 15.90 -16.96
#